data_AF-A0A4S4NBN2-F1
#
_entry.id   AF-A0A4S4NBN2-F1
#
_cell.length_a   1.000
_cell.length_b   1.000
_cell.length_c   1.000
_cell.angle_alpha   90.00
_cell.angle_beta   90.00
_cell.angle_gamma   90.00
#
_symmetry.space_group_name_H-M   'P 1'
#
loop_
_entity.id
_entity.type
_entity.pdbx_description
1 polymer ?
#
loop_
_entity_poly.entity_id
_entity_poly.type
_entity_poly.pdbx_seq_one_letter_code
_entity_poly.pdbx_strand_id
1 'polypeptide(L)'
;MLPFQSRVQFQKLRTDLTLERQMTSLMEREIAALSDELEYNSENWVRMWIDTAQTVHSDCGDITAQRGIDETGQLLWMVRHVDRKHGYHSPEADPVAAMEEAQIAWDRRRAVRKNWSEITALASDLRSGKRSMTVLISDAENSPLCAVGIRSFLTRIGMPNISRAPGRLVGLMMLIEPQVGFVIHEAAEREKRETTVTAQQVTATMRTARQMS
;
A
#
# COMPACT_ATOMS: atom_id res chain seq x y z
N MET A 1 12.77 10.18 -26.13
CA MET A 1 12.85 8.90 -26.87
C MET A 1 13.27 7.82 -25.88
N LEU A 2 12.39 6.90 -25.50
CA LEU A 2 12.71 5.82 -24.56
C LEU A 2 13.67 4.80 -25.21
N PRO A 3 14.66 4.24 -24.49
CA PRO A 3 15.64 3.29 -25.02
C PRO A 3 14.95 2.04 -25.60
N PHE A 4 15.50 1.44 -26.66
CA PHE A 4 14.89 0.32 -27.39
C PHE A 4 14.44 -0.84 -26.48
N GLN A 5 15.25 -1.21 -25.48
CA GLN A 5 14.92 -2.26 -24.50
C GLN A 5 13.64 -1.95 -23.69
N SER A 6 13.41 -0.69 -23.32
CA SER A 6 12.19 -0.29 -22.60
C SER A 6 10.93 -0.37 -23.47
N ARG A 7 11.05 -0.20 -24.79
CA ARG A 7 9.91 -0.34 -25.72
C ARG A 7 9.45 -1.79 -25.86
N VAL A 8 10.38 -2.73 -25.97
CA VAL A 8 10.07 -4.17 -26.07
C VAL A 8 9.43 -4.67 -24.77
N GLN A 9 9.97 -4.24 -23.62
CA GLN A 9 9.40 -4.59 -22.32
C GLN A 9 7.97 -4.05 -22.15
N PHE A 10 7.71 -2.79 -22.54
CA PHE A 10 6.37 -2.21 -22.44
C PHE A 10 5.37 -2.89 -23.37
N GLN A 11 5.77 -3.24 -24.59
CA GLN A 11 4.89 -3.98 -25.49
C GLN A 11 4.53 -5.36 -24.91
N LYS A 12 5.52 -6.06 -24.33
CA LYS A 12 5.28 -7.34 -23.65
C LYS A 12 4.27 -7.19 -22.51
N LEU A 13 4.44 -6.21 -21.62
CA LEU A 13 3.52 -5.98 -20.50
C LEU A 13 2.09 -5.71 -21.00
N ARG A 14 1.93 -4.88 -22.04
CA ARG A 14 0.63 -4.61 -22.65
C ARG A 14 -0.01 -5.87 -23.21
N THR A 15 0.76 -6.70 -23.94
CA THR A 15 0.29 -7.99 -24.43
C THR A 15 -0.12 -8.91 -23.28
N ASP A 16 0.74 -9.07 -22.27
CA ASP A 16 0.46 -9.91 -21.09
C ASP A 16 -0.83 -9.48 -20.38
N LEU A 17 -1.07 -8.17 -20.24
CA LEU A 17 -2.30 -7.64 -19.67
C LEU A 17 -3.54 -8.00 -20.51
N THR A 18 -3.50 -7.83 -21.83
CA THR A 18 -4.66 -8.17 -22.68
C THR A 18 -5.00 -9.66 -22.72
N LEU A 19 -4.05 -10.53 -22.40
CA LEU A 19 -4.31 -11.98 -22.28
C LEU A 19 -5.26 -12.30 -21.13
N GLU A 20 -5.40 -11.41 -20.15
CA GLU A 20 -6.34 -11.53 -19.02
C GLU A 20 -7.79 -11.24 -19.42
N ARG A 21 -8.06 -10.68 -20.61
CA ARG A 21 -9.44 -10.41 -21.06
C ARG A 21 -10.19 -11.70 -21.29
N GLN A 22 -11.35 -11.84 -20.66
CA GLN A 22 -12.23 -13.00 -20.88
C GLN A 22 -13.05 -12.83 -22.17
N MET A 23 -13.41 -13.96 -22.79
CA MET A 23 -14.30 -14.02 -23.96
C MET A 23 -13.88 -13.16 -25.17
N THR A 24 -12.58 -12.88 -25.32
CA THR A 24 -12.00 -12.15 -26.46
C THR A 24 -11.12 -13.09 -27.27
N SER A 25 -11.17 -12.99 -28.59
CA SER A 25 -10.29 -13.75 -29.49
C SER A 25 -8.84 -13.30 -29.38
N LEU A 26 -7.90 -14.15 -29.83
CA LEU A 26 -6.48 -13.81 -29.87
C LEU A 26 -6.21 -12.54 -30.70
N MET A 27 -6.89 -12.39 -31.84
CA MET A 27 -6.75 -11.21 -32.71
C MET A 27 -7.22 -9.93 -32.02
N GLU A 28 -8.34 -9.96 -31.30
CA GLU A 28 -8.83 -8.80 -30.54
C GLU A 28 -7.86 -8.40 -29.44
N ARG A 29 -7.22 -9.37 -28.77
CA ARG A 29 -6.19 -9.10 -27.76
C ARG A 29 -4.94 -8.47 -28.36
N GLU A 30 -4.49 -8.94 -29.52
CA GLU A 30 -3.37 -8.33 -30.25
C GLU A 30 -3.66 -6.88 -30.66
N ILE A 31 -4.88 -6.60 -31.14
CA ILE A 31 -5.34 -5.25 -31.46
C ILE A 31 -5.35 -4.38 -30.18
N ALA A 32 -5.94 -4.89 -29.10
CA ALA A 32 -6.02 -4.19 -27.83
C ALA A 32 -4.63 -3.82 -27.27
N ALA A 33 -3.65 -4.72 -27.39
CA ALA A 33 -2.29 -4.51 -26.90
C ALA A 33 -1.55 -3.39 -27.65
N LEU A 34 -2.04 -3.00 -28.82
CA LEU A 34 -1.53 -1.89 -29.63
C LEU A 34 -2.39 -0.63 -29.51
N SER A 35 -3.64 -0.77 -29.05
CA SER A 35 -4.64 0.31 -28.95
C SER A 35 -4.43 1.25 -27.75
N ASP A 36 -5.14 2.37 -27.77
CA ASP A 36 -5.17 3.33 -26.67
C ASP A 36 -6.09 2.92 -25.51
N GLU A 37 -6.67 1.70 -25.53
CA GLU A 37 -7.48 1.15 -24.43
C GLU A 37 -6.66 0.86 -23.16
N LEU A 38 -5.34 0.76 -23.31
CA LEU A 38 -4.40 0.58 -22.21
C LEU A 38 -3.79 1.92 -21.79
N GLU A 39 -4.12 2.36 -20.58
CA GLU A 39 -3.63 3.63 -20.03
C GLU A 39 -2.47 3.40 -19.06
N TYR A 40 -1.46 4.27 -19.13
CA TYR A 40 -0.37 4.25 -18.16
C TYR A 40 -0.70 5.10 -16.93
N ASN A 41 -0.58 4.50 -15.75
CA ASN A 41 -0.82 5.15 -14.47
C ASN A 41 0.41 5.10 -13.56
N SER A 42 0.59 6.13 -12.73
CA SER A 42 1.70 6.23 -11.79
C SER A 42 1.29 6.69 -10.39
N GLU A 43 0.06 6.43 -9.98
CA GLU A 43 -0.47 6.86 -8.67
C GLU A 43 0.17 6.10 -7.50
N ASN A 44 0.30 6.77 -6.35
CA ASN A 44 0.84 6.19 -5.11
C ASN A 44 2.16 5.41 -5.32
N TRP A 45 3.04 5.92 -6.17
CA TRP A 45 4.35 5.33 -6.51
C TRP A 45 4.29 4.03 -7.33
N VAL A 46 3.11 3.48 -7.61
CA VAL A 46 2.93 2.28 -8.43
C VAL A 46 2.82 2.70 -9.89
N ARG A 47 3.72 2.19 -10.72
CA ARG A 47 3.74 2.41 -12.17
C ARG A 47 3.18 1.18 -12.86
N MET A 48 2.10 1.36 -13.62
CA MET A 48 1.40 0.25 -14.25
C MET A 48 0.66 0.66 -15.52
N TRP A 49 0.42 -0.32 -16.38
CA TRP A 49 -0.60 -0.22 -17.43
C TRP A 49 -1.92 -0.70 -16.87
N ILE A 50 -3.00 -0.03 -17.24
CA ILE A 50 -4.38 -0.33 -16.85
C ILE A 50 -5.18 -0.59 -18.10
N ASP A 51 -5.95 -1.67 -18.10
CA ASP A 51 -6.90 -1.98 -19.15
C ASP A 51 -8.26 -1.34 -18.82
N THR A 52 -8.57 -0.25 -19.50
CA THR A 52 -9.82 0.49 -19.27
C THR A 52 -11.06 -0.28 -19.73
N ALA A 53 -10.89 -1.21 -20.67
CA ALA A 53 -11.98 -2.08 -21.13
C ALA A 53 -12.23 -3.25 -20.15
N GLN A 54 -11.23 -3.64 -19.34
CA GLN A 54 -11.38 -4.65 -18.30
C GLN A 54 -11.71 -4.01 -16.94
N THR A 55 -12.92 -3.44 -16.86
CA THR A 55 -13.44 -2.77 -15.68
C THR A 55 -14.59 -3.56 -15.06
N VAL A 56 -14.57 -3.70 -13.74
CA VAL A 56 -15.66 -4.26 -12.93
C VAL A 56 -16.18 -3.17 -12.00
N HIS A 57 -17.50 -3.08 -11.85
CA HIS A 57 -18.16 -2.12 -10.98
C HIS A 57 -18.79 -2.86 -9.79
N SER A 58 -18.81 -2.21 -8.62
CA SER A 58 -19.63 -2.67 -7.51
C SER A 58 -21.12 -2.53 -7.84
N ASP A 59 -21.99 -3.26 -7.13
CA ASP A 59 -23.44 -3.23 -7.35
C ASP A 59 -24.05 -1.81 -7.22
N CYS A 60 -23.48 -0.97 -6.34
CA CYS A 60 -23.90 0.42 -6.17
C CYS A 60 -23.27 1.39 -7.18
N GLY A 61 -22.28 0.95 -7.96
CA GLY A 61 -21.56 1.75 -8.94
C GLY A 61 -20.48 2.68 -8.38
N ASP A 62 -20.35 2.81 -7.06
CA ASP A 62 -19.42 3.77 -6.42
C ASP A 62 -17.96 3.33 -6.48
N ILE A 63 -17.72 2.02 -6.64
CA ILE A 63 -16.37 1.42 -6.68
C ILE A 63 -16.16 0.77 -8.03
N THR A 64 -14.96 1.00 -8.59
CA THR A 64 -14.49 0.43 -9.85
C THR A 64 -13.17 -0.29 -9.62
N ALA A 65 -13.02 -1.47 -10.20
CA ALA A 65 -11.76 -2.20 -10.25
C ALA A 65 -11.36 -2.38 -11.71
N GLN A 66 -10.18 -1.88 -12.08
CA GLN A 66 -9.63 -1.99 -13.42
C GLN A 66 -8.40 -2.89 -13.38
N ARG A 67 -8.32 -3.84 -14.31
CA ARG A 67 -7.17 -4.76 -14.36
C ARG A 67 -5.95 -4.01 -14.85
N GLY A 68 -4.78 -4.34 -14.30
CA GLY A 68 -3.53 -3.79 -14.79
C GLY A 68 -2.32 -4.63 -14.46
N ILE A 69 -1.17 -4.18 -14.96
CA ILE A 69 0.12 -4.85 -14.80
C ILE A 69 1.21 -3.82 -14.51
N ASP A 70 2.01 -4.06 -13.47
CA ASP A 70 3.10 -3.15 -13.09
C ASP A 70 4.36 -3.34 -13.95
N GLU A 71 5.36 -2.47 -13.77
CA GLU A 71 6.64 -2.55 -14.50
C GLU A 71 7.42 -3.85 -14.25
N THR A 72 7.09 -4.61 -13.20
CA THR A 72 7.71 -5.90 -12.87
C THR A 72 6.97 -7.09 -13.49
N GLY A 73 5.81 -6.86 -14.09
CA GLY A 73 4.94 -7.91 -14.63
C GLY A 73 3.95 -8.48 -13.61
N GLN A 74 3.82 -7.87 -12.43
CA GLN A 74 2.81 -8.27 -11.45
C GLN A 74 1.43 -7.74 -11.90
N LEU A 75 0.46 -8.64 -12.00
CA LEU A 75 -0.94 -8.30 -12.25
C LEU A 75 -1.57 -7.74 -10.98
N LEU A 76 -2.31 -6.65 -11.12
CA LEU A 76 -2.94 -5.90 -10.03
C LEU A 76 -4.33 -5.44 -10.45
N TRP A 77 -5.20 -5.21 -9.46
CA TRP A 77 -6.40 -4.41 -9.63
C TRP A 77 -6.15 -2.99 -9.13
N MET A 78 -6.40 -1.99 -9.99
CA MET A 78 -6.53 -0.61 -9.57
C MET A 78 -7.99 -0.37 -9.17
N VAL A 79 -8.22 -0.21 -7.86
CA VAL A 79 -9.54 0.02 -7.30
C VAL A 79 -9.73 1.51 -7.01
N ARG A 80 -10.77 2.11 -7.57
CA ARG A 80 -11.14 3.51 -7.36
C ARG A 80 -12.52 3.61 -6.74
N HIS A 81 -12.72 4.66 -5.99
CA HIS A 81 -14.03 5.05 -5.48
C HIS A 81 -14.33 6.46 -5.96
N VAL A 82 -15.58 6.75 -6.33
CA VAL A 82 -15.99 8.03 -6.93
C VAL A 82 -15.55 9.26 -6.09
N ASP A 83 -15.70 9.18 -4.77
CA ASP A 83 -15.29 10.25 -3.83
C ASP A 83 -13.80 10.24 -3.42
N ARG A 84 -12.95 9.39 -4.02
CA ARG A 84 -11.55 9.25 -3.60
C ARG A 84 -10.61 9.67 -4.73
N LYS A 85 -9.73 10.62 -4.40
CA LYS A 85 -8.72 11.14 -5.34
C LYS A 85 -7.74 10.09 -5.85
N HIS A 86 -7.39 9.10 -5.03
CA HIS A 86 -6.33 8.13 -5.33
C HIS A 86 -6.86 6.71 -5.29
N GLY A 87 -6.44 5.90 -6.26
CA GLY A 87 -6.75 4.48 -6.30
C GLY A 87 -6.05 3.67 -5.20
N TYR A 88 -6.55 2.46 -4.96
CA TYR A 88 -5.91 1.41 -4.18
C TYR A 88 -5.40 0.33 -5.13
N HIS A 89 -4.21 -0.20 -4.89
CA HIS A 89 -3.62 -1.26 -5.72
C HIS A 89 -3.67 -2.58 -4.96
N SER A 90 -4.46 -3.53 -5.46
CA SER A 90 -4.60 -4.85 -4.85
C SER A 90 -3.95 -5.93 -5.73
N PRO A 91 -3.17 -6.86 -5.16
CA PRO A 91 -2.65 -8.01 -5.88
C PRO A 91 -3.64 -9.18 -5.98
N GLU A 92 -4.87 -9.03 -5.47
CA GLU A 92 -5.88 -10.08 -5.51
C GLU A 92 -6.16 -10.54 -6.95
N ALA A 93 -6.51 -11.82 -7.10
CA ALA A 93 -6.89 -12.36 -8.40
C ALA A 93 -8.29 -11.89 -8.80
N ASP A 94 -9.22 -11.89 -7.83
CA ASP A 94 -10.62 -11.56 -8.02
C ASP A 94 -10.89 -10.06 -7.79
N PRO A 95 -11.65 -9.39 -8.68
CA PRO A 95 -11.94 -7.96 -8.55
C PRO A 95 -12.81 -7.64 -7.33
N VAL A 96 -13.71 -8.53 -6.90
CA VAL A 96 -14.57 -8.28 -5.73
C VAL A 96 -13.72 -8.34 -4.46
N ALA A 97 -12.86 -9.33 -4.32
CA ALA A 97 -11.88 -9.40 -3.23
C ALA A 97 -10.97 -8.15 -3.18
N ALA A 98 -10.51 -7.67 -4.34
CA ALA A 98 -9.74 -6.42 -4.44
C ALA A 98 -10.53 -5.20 -3.94
N MET A 99 -11.83 -5.11 -4.26
CA MET A 99 -12.71 -4.04 -3.78
C MET A 99 -12.91 -4.12 -2.27
N GLU A 100 -13.13 -5.31 -1.72
CA GLU A 100 -13.26 -5.54 -0.27
C GLU A 100 -11.99 -5.11 0.48
N GLU A 101 -10.81 -5.51 -0.01
CA GLU A 101 -9.52 -5.10 0.54
C GLU A 101 -9.36 -3.58 0.54
N ALA A 102 -9.68 -2.92 -0.59
CA ALA A 102 -9.61 -1.47 -0.72
C ALA A 102 -10.57 -0.76 0.26
N GLN A 103 -11.79 -1.27 0.42
CA GLN A 103 -12.78 -0.73 1.34
C GLN A 103 -12.30 -0.80 2.79
N ILE A 104 -11.78 -1.96 3.22
CA ILE A 104 -11.19 -2.14 4.55
C ILE A 104 -10.05 -1.14 4.77
N ALA A 105 -9.15 -0.99 3.79
CA ALA A 105 -8.05 -0.03 3.87
C ALA A 105 -8.56 1.42 3.98
N TRP A 106 -9.58 1.81 3.21
CA TRP A 106 -10.14 3.17 3.30
C TRP A 106 -10.83 3.45 4.63
N ASP A 107 -11.55 2.49 5.19
CA ASP A 107 -12.20 2.64 6.49
C ASP A 107 -11.17 2.74 7.62
N ARG A 108 -10.12 1.92 7.58
CA ARG A 108 -8.98 2.04 8.50
C ARG A 108 -8.27 3.39 8.35
N ARG A 109 -8.02 3.87 7.12
CA ARG A 109 -7.47 5.23 6.89
C ARG A 109 -8.37 6.30 7.48
N ARG A 110 -9.70 6.18 7.31
CA ARG A 110 -10.68 7.13 7.88
C ARG A 110 -10.60 7.13 9.41
N ALA A 111 -10.51 5.96 10.04
CA ALA A 111 -10.37 5.83 11.49
C ALA A 111 -9.09 6.50 12.00
N VAL A 112 -7.94 6.20 11.39
CA VAL A 112 -6.65 6.78 11.78
C VAL A 112 -6.62 8.30 11.56
N ARG A 113 -7.23 8.80 10.48
CA ARG A 113 -7.29 10.25 10.19
C ARG A 113 -8.04 11.06 11.24
N LYS A 114 -8.92 10.45 12.05
CA LYS A 114 -9.58 11.16 13.18
C LYS A 114 -8.56 11.70 14.19
N ASN A 115 -7.41 11.03 14.32
CA ASN A 115 -6.35 11.39 15.27
C ASN A 115 -5.08 11.90 14.54
N TRP A 116 -5.23 12.49 13.34
CA TRP A 116 -4.09 12.87 12.50
C TRP A 116 -3.19 13.94 13.11
N SER A 117 -3.75 14.84 13.92
CA SER A 117 -3.00 15.86 14.66
C SER A 117 -2.00 15.21 15.63
N GLU A 118 -2.41 14.16 16.34
CA GLU A 118 -1.54 13.41 17.25
C GLU A 118 -0.41 12.70 16.50
N ILE A 119 -0.70 12.11 15.34
CA ILE A 119 0.29 11.47 14.47
C ILE A 119 1.31 12.51 13.98
N THR A 120 0.84 13.71 13.61
CA THR A 120 1.70 14.80 13.16
C THR A 120 2.60 15.32 14.29
N ALA A 121 2.06 15.44 15.51
CA ALA A 121 2.82 15.80 16.70
C ALA A 121 3.89 14.75 17.01
N LEU A 122 3.51 13.46 17.01
CA LEU A 122 4.42 12.34 17.18
C LEU A 122 5.56 12.37 16.14
N ALA A 123 5.24 12.54 14.86
CA ALA A 123 6.25 12.65 13.82
C ALA A 123 7.22 13.83 14.05
N SER A 124 6.72 14.95 14.57
CA SER A 124 7.54 16.10 14.96
C SER A 124 8.48 15.79 16.13
N ASP A 125 7.99 15.08 17.14
CA ASP A 125 8.81 14.66 18.28
C ASP A 125 9.90 13.66 17.86
N LEU A 126 9.59 12.74 16.93
CA LEU A 126 10.57 11.84 16.34
C LEU A 126 11.66 12.59 15.56
N ARG A 127 11.27 13.57 14.73
CA ARG A 127 12.23 14.40 13.96
C ARG A 127 13.15 15.21 14.88
N SER A 128 12.58 15.82 15.92
CA SER A 128 13.33 16.64 16.87
C SER A 128 14.12 15.82 17.90
N GLY A 129 13.89 14.52 17.98
CA GLY A 129 14.55 13.62 18.93
C GLY A 129 13.97 13.67 20.35
N LYS A 130 12.82 14.33 20.55
CA LYS A 130 12.10 14.32 21.83
C LYS A 130 11.51 12.95 22.16
N ARG A 131 11.23 12.15 21.13
CA ARG A 131 10.84 10.74 21.26
C ARG A 131 11.70 9.88 20.35
N SER A 132 12.02 8.67 20.81
CA SER A 132 12.68 7.64 20.03
C SER A 132 11.75 6.44 19.84
N MET A 133 11.70 5.90 18.63
CA MET A 133 11.05 4.63 18.35
C MET A 133 11.78 3.91 17.21
N THR A 134 11.67 2.58 17.17
CA THR A 134 12.07 1.79 15.99
C THR A 134 10.82 1.46 15.19
N VAL A 135 10.84 1.78 13.91
CA VAL A 135 9.77 1.45 12.98
C VAL A 135 10.20 0.22 12.18
N LEU A 136 9.36 -0.81 12.15
CA LEU A 136 9.61 -2.05 11.44
C LEU A 136 8.92 -2.04 10.07
N ILE A 137 9.41 -2.85 9.13
CA ILE A 137 8.71 -3.04 7.85
C ILE A 137 7.30 -3.61 8.06
N SER A 138 7.13 -4.46 9.08
CA SER A 138 5.82 -4.99 9.47
C SER A 138 4.85 -3.91 9.97
N ASP A 139 5.33 -2.78 10.50
CA ASP A 139 4.46 -1.64 10.84
C ASP A 139 3.89 -1.01 9.55
N ALA A 140 4.65 -1.01 8.45
CA ALA A 140 4.17 -0.55 7.16
C ALA A 140 3.20 -1.56 6.54
N GLU A 141 3.54 -2.85 6.55
CA GLU A 141 2.68 -3.93 6.03
C GLU A 141 1.33 -4.02 6.77
N ASN A 142 1.34 -3.75 8.08
CA ASN A 142 0.11 -3.70 8.87
C ASN A 142 -0.67 -2.39 8.70
N SER A 143 -0.07 -1.34 8.12
CA SER A 143 -0.73 -0.06 7.89
C SER A 143 -1.81 -0.19 6.82
N PRO A 144 -2.82 0.70 6.78
CA PRO A 144 -3.86 0.64 5.76
C PRO A 144 -3.40 1.15 4.39
N LEU A 145 -2.11 1.04 4.06
CA LEU A 145 -1.53 1.35 2.75
C LEU A 145 -1.51 0.09 1.89
N CYS A 146 -1.54 0.24 0.57
CA CYS A 146 -1.37 -0.92 -0.31
C CYS A 146 0.07 -1.43 -0.23
N ALA A 147 0.24 -2.75 -0.07
CA ALA A 147 1.56 -3.38 0.04
C ALA A 147 2.43 -3.10 -1.20
N VAL A 148 1.82 -3.05 -2.39
CA VAL A 148 2.49 -2.70 -3.64
C VAL A 148 3.07 -1.29 -3.56
N GLY A 149 2.26 -0.30 -3.13
CA GLY A 149 2.71 1.09 -3.00
C GLY A 149 3.85 1.25 -2.00
N ILE A 150 3.83 0.51 -0.88
CA ILE A 150 4.94 0.49 0.08
C ILE A 150 6.22 0.02 -0.60
N ARG A 151 6.18 -1.13 -1.29
CA ARG A 151 7.36 -1.69 -2.00
C ARG A 151 7.87 -0.75 -3.09
N SER A 152 6.98 -0.17 -3.90
CA SER A 152 7.35 0.75 -4.98
C SER A 152 7.98 2.04 -4.42
N PHE A 153 7.43 2.60 -3.34
CA PHE A 153 8.00 3.74 -2.65
C PHE A 153 9.40 3.45 -2.11
N LEU A 154 9.57 2.35 -1.36
CA LEU A 154 10.85 1.93 -0.78
C LEU A 154 11.92 1.68 -1.86
N THR A 155 11.54 1.02 -2.95
CA THR A 155 12.44 0.79 -4.09
C THR A 155 12.92 2.12 -4.67
N ARG A 156 12.01 3.08 -4.85
CA ARG A 156 12.32 4.36 -5.49
C ARG A 156 13.18 5.29 -4.66
N ILE A 157 13.09 5.20 -3.34
CA ILE A 157 13.98 5.94 -2.43
C ILE A 157 15.30 5.20 -2.14
N GLY A 158 15.55 4.07 -2.81
CA GLY A 158 16.80 3.30 -2.68
C GLY A 158 16.88 2.41 -1.44
N MET A 159 15.74 2.00 -0.89
CA MET A 159 15.64 1.21 0.35
C MET A 159 14.79 -0.08 0.19
N PRO A 160 14.93 -0.89 -0.88
CA PRO A 160 14.02 -2.00 -1.17
C PRO A 160 14.03 -3.13 -0.12
N ASN A 161 15.15 -3.31 0.60
CA ASN A 161 15.35 -4.41 1.55
C ASN A 161 15.39 -3.93 3.02
N ILE A 162 14.82 -2.76 3.33
CA ILE A 162 14.81 -2.26 4.69
C ILE A 162 13.88 -3.09 5.57
N SER A 163 14.40 -3.61 6.67
CA SER A 163 13.60 -4.33 7.69
C SER A 163 13.18 -3.43 8.85
N ARG A 164 13.95 -2.36 9.12
CA ARG A 164 13.71 -1.40 10.21
C ARG A 164 14.32 -0.04 9.91
N ALA A 165 13.69 1.01 10.41
CA ALA A 165 14.15 2.39 10.32
C ALA A 165 14.08 3.09 11.70
N PRO A 166 15.00 4.01 12.01
CA PRO A 166 14.87 4.86 13.18
C PRO A 166 13.69 5.82 12.99
N GLY A 167 12.90 6.04 14.04
CA GLY A 167 11.73 6.92 13.99
C GLY A 167 12.02 8.33 13.52
N ARG A 168 13.23 8.86 13.78
CA ARG A 168 13.69 10.16 13.25
C ARG A 168 13.70 10.19 11.71
N LEU A 169 14.17 9.13 11.06
CA LEU A 169 14.16 9.02 9.60
C LEU A 169 12.72 8.93 9.08
N VAL A 170 11.87 8.11 9.70
CA VAL A 170 10.46 7.96 9.30
C VAL A 170 9.69 9.27 9.47
N GLY A 171 9.94 10.01 10.55
CA GLY A 171 9.37 11.34 10.77
C GLY A 171 9.79 12.36 9.71
N LEU A 172 11.01 12.26 9.16
CA LEU A 172 11.46 13.05 8.01
C LEU A 172 10.78 12.59 6.72
N MET A 173 10.64 11.28 6.50
CA MET A 173 9.96 10.73 5.32
C MET A 173 8.50 11.19 5.23
N MET A 174 7.81 11.40 6.35
CA MET A 174 6.44 11.95 6.38
C MET A 174 6.33 13.37 5.78
N LEU A 175 7.41 14.15 5.75
CA LEU A 175 7.42 15.46 5.08
C LEU A 175 7.41 15.33 3.55
N ILE A 176 7.93 14.23 3.03
CA ILE A 176 8.02 13.93 1.59
C ILE A 176 6.76 13.18 1.14
N GLU A 177 6.38 12.15 1.91
CA GLU A 177 5.22 11.31 1.67
C GLU A 177 4.33 11.28 2.93
N PRO A 178 3.27 12.11 2.99
CA PRO A 178 2.38 12.20 4.14
C PRO A 178 1.75 10.86 4.55
N GLN A 179 1.61 9.90 3.63
CA GLN A 179 1.08 8.57 3.92
C GLN A 179 1.96 7.79 4.93
N VAL A 180 3.23 8.14 5.10
CA VAL A 180 4.11 7.57 6.13
C VAL A 180 3.55 7.78 7.55
N GLY A 181 2.68 8.77 7.77
CA GLY A 181 1.98 8.93 9.05
C GLY A 181 1.16 7.69 9.47
N PHE A 182 0.62 6.93 8.52
CA PHE A 182 -0.07 5.66 8.82
C PHE A 182 0.89 4.60 9.38
N VAL A 183 2.13 4.58 8.89
CA VAL A 183 3.19 3.68 9.38
C VAL A 183 3.64 4.08 10.79
N ILE A 184 3.80 5.39 11.03
CA ILE A 184 4.11 5.94 12.37
C ILE A 184 3.01 5.56 13.38
N HIS A 185 1.75 5.63 12.96
CA HIS A 185 0.62 5.21 13.79
C HIS A 185 0.72 3.71 14.17
N GLU A 186 0.92 2.81 13.22
CA GLU A 186 1.03 1.37 13.52
C GLU A 186 2.23 1.04 14.42
N ALA A 187 3.37 1.70 14.21
CA ALA A 187 4.54 1.55 15.08
C ALA A 187 4.23 2.00 16.52
N ALA A 188 3.49 3.10 16.69
CA ALA A 188 3.10 3.60 18.01
C ALA A 188 2.10 2.65 18.71
N GLU A 189 1.13 2.11 17.97
CA GLU A 189 0.20 1.11 18.49
C GLU A 189 0.91 -0.19 18.89
N ARG A 190 1.92 -0.61 18.12
CA ARG A 190 2.77 -1.74 18.49
C ARG A 190 3.51 -1.49 19.80
N GLU A 191 4.20 -0.36 19.96
CA GLU A 191 4.89 -0.02 21.22
C GLU A 191 3.94 -0.01 22.43
N LYS A 192 2.72 0.53 22.27
CA LYS A 192 1.69 0.52 23.33
C LYS A 192 1.29 -0.90 23.73
N ARG A 193 1.11 -1.79 22.74
CA ARG A 193 0.80 -3.21 22.97
C ARG A 193 1.93 -3.92 23.71
N GLU A 194 3.18 -3.74 23.26
CA GLU A 194 4.37 -4.32 23.90
C GLU A 194 4.51 -3.86 25.36
N THR A 195 4.36 -2.55 25.60
CA THR A 195 4.46 -1.97 26.96
C THR A 195 3.40 -2.54 27.90
N THR A 196 2.17 -2.73 27.40
CA THR A 196 1.05 -3.29 28.19
C THR A 196 1.31 -4.74 28.55
N VAL A 197 1.81 -5.55 27.62
CA VAL A 197 2.15 -6.96 27.86
C VAL A 197 3.25 -7.08 28.90
N THR A 198 4.32 -6.28 28.78
CA THR A 198 5.41 -6.28 29.76
C THR A 198 4.92 -5.91 31.16
N ALA A 199 4.08 -4.87 31.28
CA ALA A 199 3.51 -4.46 32.57
C ALA A 199 2.66 -5.56 33.23
N GLN A 200 1.86 -6.28 32.44
CA GLN A 200 1.04 -7.40 32.90
C GLN A 200 1.90 -8.58 33.38
N GLN A 201 2.97 -8.92 32.64
CA GLN A 201 3.89 -9.99 33.00
C GLN A 201 4.62 -9.69 34.31
N VAL A 202 5.16 -8.47 34.48
CA VAL A 202 5.83 -8.06 35.71
C VAL A 202 4.89 -8.14 36.93
N THR A 203 3.64 -7.68 36.76
CA THR A 203 2.64 -7.74 37.83
C THR A 203 2.29 -9.18 38.22
N ALA A 204 2.18 -10.09 37.24
CA ALA A 204 1.91 -11.51 37.47
C ALA A 204 3.07 -12.17 38.23
N THR A 205 4.32 -11.96 37.80
CA THR A 205 5.52 -12.51 38.47
C THR A 205 5.63 -12.02 39.92
N MET A 206 5.36 -10.74 40.19
CA MET A 206 5.37 -10.20 41.56
C MET A 206 4.29 -10.79 42.46
N ARG A 207 3.11 -11.11 41.93
CA ARG A 207 2.04 -11.77 42.69
C ARG A 207 2.41 -13.20 43.06
N THR A 208 2.97 -13.96 42.13
CA THR A 208 3.42 -15.35 42.39
C THR A 208 4.53 -15.38 43.44
N ALA A 209 5.51 -14.47 43.36
CA ALA A 209 6.58 -14.38 44.35
C ALA A 209 6.07 -14.07 45.77
N ARG A 210 5.05 -13.22 45.90
CA ARG A 210 4.41 -12.89 47.19
C ARG A 210 3.56 -14.02 47.79
N GLN A 211 3.07 -14.97 46.99
CA GLN A 211 2.31 -16.12 47.47
C GLN A 211 3.20 -17.28 47.94
N MET A 212 4.49 -17.26 47.59
CA MET A 212 5.47 -18.25 48.00
C MET A 212 6.34 -17.81 49.19
N SER A 213 6.09 -16.61 49.72
CA SER A 213 6.72 -16.05 50.93
C SER A 213 5.75 -16.12 52.09
#